data_AF-A0A954UL75-F1
#
_entry.id   AF-A0A954UL75-F1
#
_cell.length_a   1.000
_cell.length_b   1.000
_cell.length_c   1.000
_cell.angle_alpha   90.00
_cell.angle_beta   90.00
_cell.angle_gamma   90.00
#
_symmetry.space_group_name_H-M   'P 1'
#
loop_
_entity.id
_entity.type
_entity.pdbx_description
1 polymer ?
#
loop_
_entity_poly.entity_id
_entity_poly.type
_entity_poly.pdbx_seq_one_letter_code
_entity_poly.pdbx_strand_id
1 'polypeptide(L)'
;MATVDSALPAPPQSNEPNGVPTGSDVQPAIGRVLLQMAIVASVLIGLGIQFTTYLNHDIGWILYSAKWLLHGASFGKEIIAVNPPLIWYLSAPITAIADVAGLQAATAFRLVIAAVTMITLWTNSHRWLPPALARSSWRTAFL
;
A
#
# COMPACT_ATOMS: atom_id res chain seq x y z
N MET A 1 -47.02 -10.32 51.75
CA MET A 1 -46.71 -8.91 51.46
C MET A 1 -45.77 -8.91 50.27
N ALA A 2 -46.30 -8.74 49.06
CA ALA A 2 -45.54 -8.76 47.80
C ALA A 2 -45.80 -7.42 47.09
N THR A 3 -44.75 -6.63 46.92
CA THR A 3 -44.79 -5.33 46.24
C THR A 3 -44.58 -5.55 44.75
N VAL A 4 -45.61 -5.25 43.96
CA VAL A 4 -45.58 -5.25 42.50
C VAL A 4 -44.90 -3.95 42.06
N ASP A 5 -43.63 -4.02 41.70
CA ASP A 5 -42.90 -2.92 41.06
C ASP A 5 -43.34 -2.80 39.59
N SER A 6 -44.27 -1.88 39.33
CA SER A 6 -44.71 -1.50 37.99
C SER A 6 -43.64 -0.61 37.33
N ALA A 7 -42.68 -1.24 36.65
CA ALA A 7 -41.71 -0.54 35.81
C ALA A 7 -42.44 0.14 34.63
N LEU A 8 -42.30 1.47 34.53
CA LEU A 8 -42.81 2.27 33.42
C LEU A 8 -42.16 1.81 32.10
N PRO A 9 -42.93 1.66 31.00
CA PRO A 9 -42.36 1.35 29.70
C PRO A 9 -41.43 2.49 29.25
N ALA A 10 -40.24 2.11 28.77
CA ALA A 10 -39.28 3.06 28.23
C ALA A 10 -39.92 3.90 27.11
N PRO A 11 -39.63 5.21 27.03
CA PRO A 11 -40.18 6.06 26.00
C PRO A 11 -39.79 5.53 24.61
N PRO A 12 -40.68 5.62 23.61
CA PRO A 12 -40.40 5.17 22.25
C PRO A 12 -39.18 5.93 21.72
N GLN A 13 -38.15 5.18 21.30
CA GLN A 13 -37.00 5.78 20.64
C GLN A 13 -37.50 6.43 19.36
N SER A 14 -37.44 7.76 19.32
CA SER A 14 -37.74 8.53 18.12
C SER A 14 -36.75 8.09 17.05
N ASN A 15 -37.23 7.38 16.04
CA ASN A 15 -36.51 7.11 14.80
C ASN A 15 -36.21 8.47 14.16
N GLU A 16 -35.10 9.11 14.53
CA GLU A 16 -34.66 10.31 13.86
C GLU A 16 -34.41 9.95 12.39
N PRO A 17 -35.05 10.67 11.44
CA PRO A 17 -34.96 10.35 10.03
C PRO A 17 -33.50 10.51 9.57
N ASN A 18 -32.92 9.40 9.10
CA ASN A 18 -31.71 9.28 8.28
C ASN A 18 -30.93 10.61 8.13
N GLY A 19 -30.08 10.90 9.12
CA GLY A 19 -29.38 12.17 9.27
C GLY A 19 -28.70 12.62 7.99
N VAL A 20 -29.03 13.84 7.56
CA VAL A 20 -28.32 14.54 6.49
C VAL A 20 -26.84 14.57 6.85
N PRO A 21 -25.93 14.11 5.96
CA PRO A 21 -24.49 14.15 6.22
C PRO A 21 -24.10 15.57 6.63
N THR A 22 -23.53 15.69 7.83
CA THR A 22 -23.13 17.00 8.34
C THR A 22 -21.83 17.44 7.64
N GLY A 23 -21.58 18.74 7.55
CA GLY A 23 -20.35 19.26 6.90
C GLY A 23 -19.05 18.69 7.48
N SER A 24 -19.08 18.17 8.72
CA SER A 24 -17.95 17.46 9.36
C SER A 24 -17.62 16.10 8.76
N ASP A 25 -18.56 15.45 8.06
CA ASP A 25 -18.35 14.12 7.47
C ASP A 25 -17.64 14.20 6.10
N VAL A 26 -17.74 15.34 5.40
CA VAL A 26 -17.18 15.55 4.06
C VAL A 26 -15.66 15.83 4.10
N GLN A 27 -15.20 16.54 5.14
CA GLN A 27 -13.81 16.97 5.27
C GLN A 27 -12.77 15.82 5.39
N PRO A 28 -13.01 14.73 6.15
CA PRO A 28 -12.09 13.59 6.17
C PRO A 28 -12.08 12.79 4.87
N ALA A 29 -13.14 12.87 4.04
CA ALA A 29 -13.18 12.20 2.75
C ALA A 29 -12.28 12.90 1.72
N ILE A 30 -12.31 14.23 1.65
CA ILE A 30 -11.47 15.01 0.71
C ILE A 30 -9.97 14.78 1.00
N GLY A 31 -9.57 14.82 2.27
CA GLY A 31 -8.17 14.59 2.66
C GLY A 31 -7.64 13.20 2.25
N ARG A 32 -8.49 12.16 2.33
CA ARG A 32 -8.13 10.79 1.88
C ARG A 32 -7.90 10.73 0.38
N VAL A 33 -8.80 11.32 -0.41
CA VAL A 33 -8.69 11.33 -1.87
C VAL A 33 -7.41 12.06 -2.30
N LEU A 34 -7.12 13.22 -1.71
CA LEU A 34 -5.89 13.97 -1.99
C LEU A 34 -4.64 13.17 -1.64
N LEU A 35 -4.62 12.48 -0.49
CA LEU A 35 -3.51 11.61 -0.10
C LEU A 35 -3.33 10.44 -1.08
N GLN A 36 -4.42 9.78 -1.47
CA GLN A 36 -4.41 8.68 -2.44
C GLN A 36 -3.88 9.13 -3.80
N MET A 37 -4.33 10.30 -4.28
CA MET A 37 -3.82 10.91 -5.50
C MET A 37 -2.32 11.21 -5.40
N ALA A 38 -1.87 11.75 -4.26
CA ALA A 38 -0.45 12.03 -4.03
C ALA A 38 0.39 10.74 -4.07
N ILE A 39 -0.07 9.67 -3.42
CA ILE A 39 0.59 8.35 -3.47
C ILE A 39 0.70 7.85 -4.91
N VAL A 40 -0.39 7.91 -5.67
CA VAL A 40 -0.39 7.48 -7.09
C VAL A 40 0.61 8.28 -7.91
N ALA A 41 0.57 9.61 -7.79
CA ALA A 41 1.49 10.50 -8.49
C ALA A 41 2.95 10.22 -8.13
N SER A 42 3.28 10.05 -6.84
CA SER A 42 4.65 9.76 -6.40
C SER A 42 5.18 8.45 -6.96
N VAL A 43 4.37 7.38 -6.99
CA VAL A 43 4.79 6.09 -7.56
C VAL A 43 5.00 6.20 -9.07
N LEU A 44 4.10 6.88 -9.79
CA LEU A 44 4.23 7.04 -11.25
C LEU A 44 5.46 7.87 -11.63
N ILE A 45 5.72 8.97 -10.91
CA ILE A 45 6.92 9.80 -11.11
C ILE A 45 8.18 8.98 -10.82
N GLY A 46 8.22 8.27 -9.69
CA GLY A 46 9.35 7.40 -9.32
C GLY A 46 9.59 6.31 -10.37
N LEU A 47 8.54 5.66 -10.86
CA LEU A 47 8.62 4.65 -11.91
C LEU A 47 9.16 5.26 -13.22
N GLY A 48 8.70 6.45 -13.61
CA GLY A 48 9.21 7.18 -14.76
C GLY A 48 10.71 7.46 -14.68
N ILE A 49 11.19 7.94 -13.52
CA ILE A 49 12.62 8.15 -13.26
C ILE A 49 13.40 6.83 -13.33
N GLN A 50 12.84 5.74 -12.79
CA GLN A 50 13.50 4.43 -12.85
C GLN A 50 13.63 3.92 -14.29
N PHE A 51 12.69 4.22 -15.19
CA PHE A 51 12.80 3.83 -16.59
C PHE A 51 13.87 4.59 -17.37
N THR A 52 14.26 5.79 -16.93
CA THR A 52 15.35 6.56 -17.54
C THR A 52 16.71 6.29 -16.90
N THR A 53 16.75 5.49 -15.84
CA THR A 53 17.98 5.16 -15.11
C THR A 53 18.49 3.77 -15.51
N TYR A 54 19.81 3.57 -15.56
CA TYR A 54 20.39 2.25 -15.78
C TYR A 54 20.15 1.34 -14.56
N LEU A 55 19.86 0.06 -14.83
CA LEU A 55 19.79 -0.93 -13.76
C LEU A 55 21.19 -1.17 -13.19
N ASN A 56 21.30 -1.17 -11.86
CA ASN A 56 22.54 -1.53 -11.19
C ASN A 56 22.99 -2.94 -11.62
N HIS A 57 24.28 -3.09 -11.90
CA HIS A 57 24.87 -4.34 -12.41
C HIS A 57 24.70 -5.54 -11.47
N ASP A 58 24.75 -5.34 -10.14
CA ASP A 58 24.52 -6.40 -9.14
C ASP A 58 23.08 -6.92 -9.23
N ILE A 59 22.11 -6.01 -9.36
CA ILE A 59 20.70 -6.37 -9.57
C ILE A 59 20.54 -7.10 -10.91
N GLY A 60 21.24 -6.63 -11.95
CA GLY A 60 21.30 -7.31 -13.25
C GLY A 60 21.79 -8.74 -13.14
N TRP A 61 22.91 -8.97 -12.43
CA TRP A 61 23.44 -10.30 -12.17
C TRP A 61 22.44 -11.18 -11.41
N ILE A 62 21.80 -10.65 -10.37
CA ILE A 62 20.80 -11.38 -9.58
C ILE A 62 19.61 -11.80 -10.46
N LEU A 63 19.01 -10.88 -11.22
CA LEU A 63 17.86 -11.20 -12.08
C LEU A 63 18.21 -12.21 -13.17
N TYR A 64 19.42 -12.06 -13.76
CA TYR A 64 19.92 -12.97 -14.78
C TYR A 64 20.15 -14.37 -14.23
N SER A 65 20.88 -14.50 -13.13
CA SER A 65 21.19 -15.81 -12.53
C SER A 65 19.99 -16.41 -11.77
N ALA A 66 19.01 -15.61 -11.34
CA ALA A 66 17.72 -16.12 -10.84
C ALA A 66 16.97 -16.90 -11.93
N LYS A 67 17.18 -16.60 -13.21
CA LYS A 67 16.66 -17.43 -14.31
C LYS A 67 17.24 -18.84 -14.27
N TRP A 68 18.50 -19.00 -13.90
CA TRP A 68 19.13 -20.32 -13.83
C TRP A 68 18.52 -21.15 -12.72
N LEU A 69 18.21 -20.52 -11.57
CA LEU A 69 17.49 -21.16 -10.47
C LEU A 69 16.14 -21.74 -10.93
N LEU A 70 15.39 -21.00 -11.75
CA LEU A 70 14.13 -21.48 -12.33
C LEU A 70 14.30 -22.69 -13.27
N HIS A 71 15.49 -22.86 -13.84
CA HIS A 71 15.85 -24.01 -14.70
C HIS A 71 16.59 -25.12 -13.93
N GLY A 72 16.61 -25.08 -12.59
CA GLY A 72 17.17 -26.14 -11.75
C GLY A 72 18.64 -25.96 -11.35
N ALA A 73 19.26 -24.82 -11.62
CA ALA A 73 20.60 -24.52 -11.13
C ALA A 73 20.63 -24.39 -9.60
N SER A 74 21.77 -24.70 -8.98
CA SER A 74 21.96 -24.67 -7.53
C SER A 74 22.90 -23.55 -7.07
N PHE A 75 22.59 -22.95 -5.91
CA PHE A 75 23.48 -22.00 -5.25
C PHE A 75 24.78 -22.65 -4.79
N GLY A 76 25.91 -21.97 -4.98
CA GLY A 76 27.24 -22.45 -4.59
C GLY A 76 27.86 -23.45 -5.56
N LYS A 77 27.15 -23.83 -6.64
CA LYS A 77 27.69 -24.65 -7.73
C LYS A 77 27.66 -23.86 -9.04
N GLU A 78 26.48 -23.67 -9.61
CA GLU A 78 26.30 -22.93 -10.86
C GLU A 78 26.15 -21.43 -10.60
N ILE A 79 25.51 -21.05 -9.49
CA ILE A 79 25.39 -19.65 -9.07
C ILE A 79 26.41 -19.37 -7.97
N ILE A 80 27.53 -18.78 -8.35
CA ILE A 80 28.62 -18.41 -7.43
C ILE A 80 28.47 -16.92 -7.08
N ALA A 81 28.18 -16.66 -5.81
CA ALA A 81 28.10 -15.30 -5.29
C ALA A 81 28.49 -15.27 -3.80
N VAL A 82 29.00 -14.13 -3.34
CA VAL A 82 29.37 -13.92 -1.93
C VAL A 82 28.15 -13.75 -1.04
N ASN A 83 27.05 -13.22 -1.60
CA ASN A 83 25.84 -12.92 -0.84
C ASN A 83 25.02 -14.19 -0.54
N PRO A 84 24.31 -14.25 0.61
CA PRO A 84 23.37 -15.32 0.90
C PRO A 84 22.29 -15.48 -0.19
N PRO A 85 21.77 -16.70 -0.40
CA PRO A 85 20.95 -17.02 -1.57
C PRO A 85 19.53 -16.40 -1.54
N LEU A 86 19.10 -15.81 -0.42
CA LEU A 86 17.74 -15.31 -0.24
C LEU A 86 17.30 -14.34 -1.34
N ILE A 87 18.16 -13.43 -1.77
CA ILE A 87 17.79 -12.42 -2.77
C ILE A 87 17.43 -13.05 -4.12
N TRP A 88 18.06 -14.16 -4.50
CA TRP A 88 17.71 -14.87 -5.72
C TRP A 88 16.40 -15.61 -5.64
N TYR A 89 16.06 -16.18 -4.48
CA TYR A 89 14.73 -16.77 -4.26
C TYR A 89 13.64 -15.70 -4.34
N LEU A 90 13.90 -14.48 -3.84
CA LEU A 90 12.97 -13.35 -3.98
C LEU A 90 12.89 -12.84 -5.42
N SER A 91 13.98 -12.90 -6.18
CA SER A 91 14.02 -12.49 -7.59
C SER A 91 13.47 -13.53 -8.56
N ALA A 92 13.51 -14.82 -8.21
CA ALA A 92 12.99 -15.91 -9.04
C ALA A 92 11.53 -15.71 -9.50
N PRO A 93 10.55 -15.37 -8.65
CA PRO A 93 9.19 -15.13 -9.11
C PRO A 93 9.09 -13.92 -10.04
N ILE A 94 9.92 -12.89 -9.84
CA ILE A 94 9.97 -11.71 -10.72
C ILE A 94 10.48 -12.12 -12.11
N THR A 95 11.53 -12.93 -12.16
CA THR A 95 12.07 -13.45 -13.42
C THR A 95 11.08 -14.39 -14.11
N ALA A 96 10.34 -15.21 -13.36
CA ALA A 96 9.29 -16.07 -13.92
C ALA A 96 8.15 -15.24 -14.54
N ILE A 97 7.72 -14.17 -13.87
CA ILE A 97 6.74 -13.22 -14.42
C ILE A 97 7.28 -12.58 -15.71
N ALA A 98 8.55 -12.20 -15.72
CA ALA A 98 9.18 -11.62 -16.91
C ALA A 98 9.14 -12.58 -18.10
N ASP A 99 9.52 -13.84 -17.88
CA ASP A 99 9.53 -14.88 -18.91
C ASP A 99 8.11 -15.17 -19.44
N VAL A 100 7.12 -15.31 -18.56
CA VAL A 100 5.70 -15.57 -18.94
C VAL A 100 5.10 -14.38 -19.69
N ALA A 101 5.42 -13.15 -19.27
CA ALA A 101 4.88 -11.93 -19.88
C ALA A 101 5.67 -11.46 -21.12
N GLY A 102 6.76 -12.13 -21.49
CA GLY A 102 7.64 -11.70 -22.58
C GLY A 102 8.33 -10.36 -22.32
N LEU A 103 8.54 -10.01 -21.05
CA LEU A 103 9.15 -8.74 -20.64
C LEU A 103 10.65 -8.92 -20.38
N GLN A 104 11.39 -7.81 -20.51
CA GLN A 104 12.75 -7.75 -19.96
C GLN A 104 12.69 -7.87 -18.43
N ALA A 105 13.61 -8.64 -17.84
CA ALA A 105 13.65 -8.86 -16.39
C ALA A 105 13.75 -7.55 -15.59
N ALA A 106 14.49 -6.56 -16.10
CA ALA A 106 14.59 -5.23 -15.52
C ALA A 106 13.23 -4.51 -15.48
N THR A 107 12.45 -4.60 -16.55
CA THR A 107 11.09 -4.03 -16.64
C THR A 107 10.15 -4.72 -15.65
N ALA A 108 10.14 -6.05 -15.63
CA ALA A 108 9.33 -6.81 -14.69
C ALA A 108 9.68 -6.46 -13.23
N PHE A 109 10.98 -6.37 -12.91
CA PHE A 109 11.45 -5.96 -11.59
C PHE A 109 10.91 -4.57 -11.19
N ARG A 110 11.06 -3.56 -12.05
CA ARG A 110 10.56 -2.20 -11.78
C ARG A 110 9.05 -2.19 -11.55
N LEU A 111 8.29 -2.89 -12.38
CA LEU A 111 6.84 -2.97 -12.25
C LEU A 111 6.41 -3.66 -10.96
N VAL A 112 7.06 -4.76 -10.59
CA VAL A 112 6.78 -5.47 -9.34
C VAL A 112 7.09 -4.60 -8.12
N ILE A 113 8.24 -3.93 -8.08
CA ILE A 113 8.60 -3.04 -6.97
C ILE A 113 7.64 -1.84 -6.89
N ALA A 114 7.27 -1.25 -8.02
CA ALA A 114 6.27 -0.18 -8.06
C ALA A 114 4.90 -0.65 -7.55
N ALA A 115 4.46 -1.85 -7.95
CA ALA A 115 3.20 -2.44 -7.48
C ALA A 115 3.22 -2.72 -5.98
N VAL A 116 4.29 -3.33 -5.45
CA VAL A 116 4.45 -3.57 -4.00
C VAL A 116 4.45 -2.26 -3.23
N THR A 117 5.15 -1.24 -3.73
CA THR A 117 5.19 0.10 -3.12
C THR A 117 3.81 0.74 -3.10
N MET A 118 3.09 0.71 -4.23
CA MET A 118 1.72 1.20 -4.34
C MET A 118 0.79 0.52 -3.34
N ILE A 119 0.78 -0.82 -3.33
CA ILE A 119 -0.08 -1.61 -2.44
C ILE A 119 0.24 -1.29 -0.98
N THR A 120 1.53 -1.20 -0.63
CA THR A 120 1.97 -0.88 0.73
C THR A 120 1.48 0.50 1.16
N LEU A 121 1.70 1.53 0.34
CA LEU A 121 1.28 2.89 0.68
C LEU A 121 -0.24 3.03 0.70
N TRP A 122 -0.92 2.43 -0.27
CA TRP A 122 -2.39 2.47 -0.36
C TRP A 122 -3.05 1.84 0.87
N THR A 123 -2.65 0.62 1.22
CA THR A 123 -3.20 -0.08 2.40
C THR A 123 -2.88 0.63 3.71
N ASN A 124 -1.71 1.26 3.81
CA ASN A 124 -1.33 2.06 4.96
C ASN A 124 -2.07 3.40 5.02
N SER A 125 -2.45 4.02 3.89
CA SER A 125 -3.10 5.34 3.88
C SER A 125 -4.34 5.44 4.78
N HIS A 126 -5.03 4.31 5.01
CA HIS A 126 -6.20 4.24 5.88
C HIS A 126 -5.89 4.37 7.38
N ARG A 127 -4.65 4.09 7.79
CA ARG A 127 -4.23 4.12 9.21
C ARG A 127 -3.64 5.47 9.64
N TRP A 128 -3.32 6.35 8.69
CA TRP A 128 -2.45 7.52 8.91
C TRP A 128 -3.22 8.85 9.09
N LEU A 129 -4.55 8.83 9.07
CA LEU A 129 -5.35 10.02 9.41
C LEU A 129 -5.72 10.00 10.90
N PRO A 130 -4.98 10.70 11.78
CA PRO A 130 -5.38 10.82 13.16
C PRO A 130 -6.74 11.55 13.24
N PRO A 131 -7.70 11.08 14.06
CA PRO A 131 -8.96 11.79 14.31
C PRO A 131 -8.77 13.18 14.93
N ALA A 132 -7.54 13.52 15.34
CA ALA A 132 -7.19 14.79 15.98
C ALA A 132 -7.10 15.99 15.02
N LEU A 133 -6.74 15.80 13.74
CA LEU A 133 -6.63 16.92 12.78
C LEU A 133 -7.99 17.41 12.26
N ALA A 134 -9.09 16.69 12.52
CA ALA A 134 -10.45 17.16 12.27
C ALA A 134 -10.95 18.18 13.31
N ARG A 135 -10.17 18.43 14.39
CA ARG A 135 -10.54 19.32 15.50
C ARG A 135 -9.68 20.57 15.65
N SER A 136 -8.84 20.94 14.68
CA SER A 136 -8.21 22.29 14.71
C SER A 136 -9.22 23.34 14.25
N SER A 137 -10.20 23.58 15.13
CA SER A 137 -11.13 24.67 15.07
C SER A 137 -10.38 25.98 14.85
N TRP A 138 -10.77 26.69 13.81
CA TRP A 138 -10.46 28.08 13.46
C TRP A 138 -10.93 29.10 14.52
N ARG A 139 -10.95 28.72 15.80
CA ARG A 139 -11.62 29.45 16.89
C ARG A 139 -10.72 30.28 17.79
N THR A 140 -9.44 30.47 17.47
CA THR A 140 -8.55 31.35 18.27
C THR A 140 -7.74 32.34 17.44
N ALA A 141 -8.29 32.85 16.34
CA ALA A 141 -7.72 34.00 15.61
C ALA A 141 -8.53 35.31 15.81
N PHE A 142 -9.52 35.33 16.70
CA PHE A 142 -10.31 36.53 17.03
C PHE A 142 -10.49 36.69 18.55
N LEU A 143 -9.39 36.73 19.29
CA LEU A 143 -9.27 37.40 20.59
C LEU A 143 -7.94 38.17 20.59
#